data_AF-A0AAW1QVY1-F1
#
_entry.id   AF-A0AAW1QVY1-F1
#
_cell.length_a   1.000
_cell.length_b   1.000
_cell.length_c   1.000
_cell.angle_alpha   90.00
_cell.angle_beta   90.00
_cell.angle_gamma   90.00
#
_symmetry.space_group_name_H-M   'P 1'
#
loop_
_entity.id
_entity.type
_entity.pdbx_description
1 polymer ?
#
loop_
_entity_poly.entity_id
_entity_poly.type
_entity_poly.pdbx_seq_one_letter_code
_entity_poly.pdbx_strand_id
1 'polypeptide(L)'
;MKLTVSHGKANHELDVSPNTTLHALKQLLEALTGALARSQKLICKGRVLGGGDLTVIGAKLKDGAKLMLLTSGSGALTQGQAAAAQVQREKAAAARRRASEALAQRASQQAMASSGAPAMLQARAAVWAKTGVIALRGEQPPLSQLPPAAMTITSTRVADFGNNALEALPAALGSLAALQRLRLSQNRLTVAGMPTGALAPLQHLVVLALDHNRLDALPVEVCALPRLQRLDVSANALATLPAAVSQLTSLRALVAGQNRLTALPPELGACTLLQELDARQNRLSELPAALGRLTHLQELLLDDNRLAAVPAALLQGCAALATLSLHSNPITMEALRASEGFQDFDARRCQKHDKQMTMRVMAPQGGFDEGADAVDWQRW
;
A
#
# COMPACT_ATOMS: atom_id res chain seq x y z
N MET A 1 -48.24 -12.81 27.74
CA MET A 1 -48.21 -12.48 26.30
C MET A 1 -47.02 -13.22 25.69
N LYS A 2 -47.30 -14.09 24.73
CA LYS A 2 -46.30 -14.96 24.11
C LYS A 2 -45.56 -14.22 23.01
N LEU A 3 -44.24 -14.19 23.11
CA LEU A 3 -43.34 -13.59 22.12
C LEU A 3 -42.34 -14.65 21.65
N THR A 4 -42.02 -14.65 20.37
CA THR A 4 -40.96 -15.50 19.82
C THR A 4 -39.79 -14.61 19.39
N VAL A 5 -38.62 -14.79 20.00
CA VAL A 5 -37.41 -14.03 19.69
C VAL A 5 -36.42 -14.92 18.94
N SER A 6 -36.09 -14.57 17.71
CA SER A 6 -35.05 -15.24 16.93
C SER A 6 -33.68 -14.59 17.17
N HIS A 7 -32.67 -15.41 17.48
CA HIS A 7 -31.29 -15.01 17.64
C HIS A 7 -30.40 -15.99 16.86
N GLY A 8 -29.87 -15.54 15.71
CA GLY A 8 -29.16 -16.42 14.78
C GLY A 8 -30.06 -17.53 14.23
N LYS A 9 -29.74 -18.79 14.54
CA LYS A 9 -30.54 -19.98 14.16
C LYS A 9 -31.48 -20.48 15.27
N ALA A 10 -31.41 -19.90 16.47
CA ALA A 10 -32.22 -20.30 17.62
C ALA A 10 -33.47 -19.42 17.76
N ASN A 11 -34.58 -20.01 18.21
CA ASN A 11 -35.81 -19.31 18.54
C ASN A 11 -36.12 -19.53 20.03
N HIS A 12 -36.40 -18.45 20.74
CA HIS A 12 -36.76 -18.46 22.16
C HIS A 12 -38.20 -18.01 22.31
N GLU A 13 -39.03 -18.84 22.94
CA GLU A 13 -40.40 -18.48 23.29
C GLU A 13 -40.46 -17.94 24.71
N LEU A 14 -41.03 -16.76 24.88
CA LEU A 14 -41.11 -16.05 26.14
C LEU A 14 -42.57 -15.71 26.43
N ASP A 15 -43.02 -15.96 27.65
CA ASP A 15 -44.29 -15.46 28.15
C ASP A 15 -44.03 -14.27 29.07
N VAL A 16 -44.38 -13.07 28.63
CA VAL A 16 -44.12 -11.82 29.35
C VAL A 16 -45.40 -11.07 29.65
N SER A 17 -45.42 -10.33 30.77
CA SER A 17 -46.55 -9.48 31.13
C SER A 17 -46.68 -8.32 30.14
N PRO A 18 -47.90 -7.87 29.79
CA PRO A 18 -48.11 -6.79 28.81
C PRO A 18 -47.48 -5.45 29.24
N ASN A 19 -47.27 -5.26 30.54
CA ASN A 19 -46.68 -4.04 31.13
C ASN A 19 -45.16 -4.13 31.31
N THR A 20 -44.51 -5.22 30.91
CA THR A 20 -43.05 -5.35 30.98
C THR A 20 -42.38 -4.30 30.07
N THR A 21 -41.33 -3.64 30.57
CA THR A 21 -40.56 -2.67 29.78
C THR A 21 -39.60 -3.37 28.81
N LEU A 22 -39.22 -2.68 27.73
CA LEU A 22 -38.20 -3.17 26.80
C LEU A 22 -36.85 -3.39 27.50
N HIS A 23 -36.52 -2.61 28.54
CA HIS A 23 -35.34 -2.83 29.35
C HIS A 23 -35.37 -4.17 30.10
N ALA A 24 -36.48 -4.47 30.79
CA ALA A 24 -36.66 -5.75 31.49
C ALA A 24 -36.67 -6.95 30.52
N LEU A 25 -37.25 -6.78 29.33
CA LEU A 25 -37.22 -7.80 28.27
C LEU A 25 -35.78 -8.10 27.79
N LYS A 26 -34.94 -7.07 27.65
CA LYS A 26 -33.52 -7.25 27.28
C LYS A 26 -32.71 -7.97 28.36
N GLN A 27 -32.99 -7.71 29.64
CA GLN A 27 -32.33 -8.43 30.74
C GLN A 27 -32.73 -9.92 30.78
N LEU A 28 -34.00 -10.25 30.54
CA LEU A 28 -34.43 -11.65 30.41
C LEU A 28 -33.75 -12.34 29.23
N LEU A 29 -33.61 -11.64 28.10
CA LEU A 29 -32.89 -12.17 26.94
C LEU A 29 -31.39 -12.30 27.16
N GLU A 30 -30.78 -11.45 27.99
CA GLU A 30 -29.37 -11.58 28.37
C GLU A 30 -29.12 -12.88 29.15
N ALA A 31 -29.99 -13.20 30.11
CA ALA A 31 -29.90 -14.46 30.85
C ALA A 31 -30.07 -15.70 29.95
N LEU A 32 -30.87 -15.60 28.88
CA LEU A 32 -31.16 -16.72 27.97
C LEU A 32 -30.17 -16.85 26.80
N THR A 33 -29.58 -15.75 26.34
CA THR A 33 -28.73 -15.72 25.13
C THR A 33 -27.26 -15.40 25.43
N GLY A 34 -26.94 -14.99 26.65
CA GLY A 34 -25.60 -14.53 27.05
C GLY A 34 -25.19 -13.16 26.45
N ALA A 35 -26.09 -12.52 25.72
CA ALA A 35 -25.83 -11.23 25.09
C ALA A 35 -26.13 -10.07 26.04
N LEU A 36 -25.12 -9.25 26.36
CA LEU A 36 -25.27 -8.08 27.22
C LEU A 36 -26.41 -7.16 26.75
N ALA A 37 -27.33 -6.76 27.64
CA ALA A 37 -28.51 -5.95 27.30
C ALA A 37 -28.18 -4.65 26.55
N ARG A 38 -26.99 -4.08 26.77
CA ARG A 38 -26.49 -2.88 26.06
C ARG A 38 -26.19 -3.09 24.57
N SER A 39 -25.84 -4.30 24.16
CA SER A 39 -25.51 -4.64 22.76
C SER A 39 -26.69 -5.24 21.99
N GLN A 40 -27.83 -5.44 22.66
CA GLN A 40 -29.04 -5.98 22.08
C GLN A 40 -29.87 -4.92 21.33
N LYS A 41 -30.13 -5.19 20.05
CA LYS A 41 -31.12 -4.49 19.22
C LYS A 41 -32.28 -5.43 18.90
N LEU A 42 -33.48 -5.05 19.33
CA LEU A 42 -34.72 -5.80 19.07
C LEU A 42 -35.42 -5.22 17.84
N ILE A 43 -35.78 -6.06 16.89
CA ILE A 43 -36.44 -5.66 15.64
C ILE A 43 -37.77 -6.41 15.51
N CYS A 44 -38.87 -5.67 15.26
CA CYS A 44 -40.16 -6.25 14.91
C CYS A 44 -40.64 -5.68 13.57
N LYS A 45 -41.00 -6.54 12.61
CA LYS A 45 -41.50 -6.14 11.28
C LYS A 45 -40.64 -5.04 10.60
N GLY A 46 -39.32 -5.20 10.65
CA GLY A 46 -38.35 -4.28 10.03
C GLY A 46 -38.10 -2.96 10.78
N ARG A 47 -38.74 -2.73 11.93
CA ARG A 47 -38.49 -1.56 12.78
C ARG A 47 -37.70 -1.94 14.04
N VAL A 48 -36.63 -1.19 14.31
CA VAL A 48 -35.87 -1.29 15.55
C VAL A 48 -36.68 -0.68 16.68
N LEU A 49 -36.92 -1.45 17.73
CA LEU A 49 -37.62 -0.99 18.92
C LEU A 49 -36.63 -0.22 19.80
N GLY A 50 -36.85 1.08 19.99
CA GLY A 50 -36.00 1.99 20.76
C GLY A 50 -36.74 2.68 21.90
N GLY A 51 -36.03 2.96 23.00
CA GLY A 51 -36.53 3.60 24.23
C GLY A 51 -36.61 2.61 25.40
N GLY A 52 -35.83 2.86 26.46
CA GLY A 52 -35.67 1.94 27.61
C GLY A 52 -36.96 1.73 28.42
N ASP A 53 -37.80 2.77 28.50
CA ASP A 53 -38.98 2.80 29.39
C ASP A 53 -40.31 2.50 28.67
N LEU A 54 -40.28 2.21 27.37
CA LEU A 54 -41.48 1.79 26.64
C LEU A 54 -41.88 0.36 27.07
N THR A 55 -43.16 0.18 27.37
CA THR A 55 -43.74 -1.14 27.63
C THR A 55 -43.95 -1.92 26.35
N VAL A 56 -44.08 -3.24 26.45
CA VAL A 56 -44.36 -4.14 25.31
C VAL A 56 -45.64 -3.72 24.56
N ILE A 57 -46.69 -3.27 25.27
CA ILE A 57 -47.88 -2.65 24.66
C ILE A 57 -47.55 -1.31 24.00
N GLY A 58 -46.77 -0.44 24.66
CA GLY A 58 -46.35 0.85 24.13
C GLY A 58 -45.53 0.73 22.83
N ALA A 59 -44.79 -0.38 22.68
CA ALA A 59 -44.07 -0.75 21.46
C ALA A 59 -44.96 -1.37 20.36
N LYS A 60 -46.29 -1.41 20.56
CA LYS A 60 -47.31 -1.97 19.64
C LYS A 60 -47.08 -3.45 19.30
N LEU A 61 -46.53 -4.22 20.22
CA LEU A 61 -46.39 -5.67 20.05
C LEU A 61 -47.72 -6.37 20.35
N LYS A 62 -48.09 -7.35 19.52
CA LYS A 62 -49.31 -8.17 19.67
C LYS A 62 -48.96 -9.57 20.14
N ASP A 63 -49.89 -10.24 20.82
CA ASP A 63 -49.69 -11.61 21.30
C ASP A 63 -49.32 -12.53 20.13
N GLY A 64 -48.25 -13.31 20.25
CA GLY A 64 -47.65 -14.10 19.17
C GLY A 64 -46.67 -13.35 18.26
N ALA A 65 -46.22 -12.14 18.63
CA ALA A 65 -45.28 -11.37 17.79
C ALA A 65 -43.89 -12.02 17.70
N LYS A 66 -43.33 -12.01 16.49
CA LYS A 66 -41.96 -12.44 16.20
C LYS A 66 -41.01 -11.24 16.24
N LEU A 67 -39.94 -11.40 17.00
CA LEU A 67 -38.89 -10.42 17.22
C LEU A 67 -37.56 -10.99 16.75
N MET A 68 -36.68 -10.17 16.19
CA MET A 68 -35.32 -10.54 15.84
C MET A 68 -34.35 -9.81 16.75
N LEU A 69 -33.45 -10.56 17.39
CA LEU A 69 -32.40 -10.04 18.24
C LEU A 69 -31.09 -9.94 17.46
N LEU A 70 -30.55 -8.73 17.34
CA LEU A 70 -29.24 -8.46 16.78
C LEU A 70 -28.30 -8.02 17.90
N THR A 71 -27.20 -8.73 18.07
CA THR A 71 -26.10 -8.32 18.95
C THR A 71 -25.13 -7.50 18.12
N SER A 72 -24.98 -6.22 18.45
CA SER A 72 -23.94 -5.39 17.83
C SER A 72 -22.62 -5.81 18.46
N GLY A 73 -21.85 -6.64 17.76
CA GLY A 73 -20.49 -7.00 18.16
C GLY A 73 -19.62 -5.75 18.20
N SER A 74 -19.37 -5.25 19.41
CA SER A 74 -18.31 -4.29 19.68
C SER A 74 -16.97 -4.95 19.37
N GLY A 75 -16.25 -4.39 18.40
CA GLY A 75 -14.91 -4.82 18.04
C GLY A 75 -13.96 -4.70 19.22
N ALA A 76 -13.44 -5.84 19.65
CA ALA A 76 -12.07 -6.00 20.07
C ALA A 76 -11.59 -7.27 19.36
N LEU A 77 -10.74 -7.12 18.34
CA LEU A 77 -10.13 -8.27 17.67
C LEU A 77 -9.26 -8.99 18.71
N THR A 78 -9.57 -10.24 19.00
CA THR A 78 -8.71 -11.07 19.84
C THR A 78 -7.38 -11.34 19.11
N GLN A 79 -6.31 -11.64 19.85
CA GLN A 79 -4.96 -11.92 19.28
C GLN A 79 -4.99 -12.91 18.10
N GLY A 80 -5.95 -13.85 18.06
CA GLY A 80 -6.15 -14.77 16.94
C GLY A 80 -6.71 -14.13 15.66
N GLN A 81 -7.49 -13.04 15.75
CA GLN A 81 -8.09 -12.36 14.60
C GLN A 81 -7.13 -11.32 13.99
N ALA A 82 -6.26 -10.70 14.78
CA ALA A 82 -5.15 -9.89 14.26
C ALA A 82 -4.10 -10.77 13.55
N ALA A 83 -3.76 -11.93 14.15
CA ALA A 83 -2.96 -12.95 13.49
C ALA A 83 -3.65 -13.47 12.22
N ALA A 84 -4.98 -13.65 12.20
CA ALA A 84 -5.71 -14.03 11.00
C ALA A 84 -5.71 -12.93 9.93
N ALA A 85 -5.78 -11.65 10.28
CA ALA A 85 -5.69 -10.54 9.33
C ALA A 85 -4.28 -10.38 8.74
N GLN A 86 -3.24 -10.61 9.56
CA GLN A 86 -1.85 -10.68 9.09
C GLN A 86 -1.61 -11.91 8.23
N VAL A 87 -2.12 -13.08 8.61
CA VAL A 87 -2.12 -14.30 7.80
C VAL A 87 -2.94 -14.11 6.52
N GLN A 88 -4.01 -13.31 6.51
CA GLN A 88 -4.77 -12.98 5.29
C GLN A 88 -4.05 -11.95 4.41
N ARG A 89 -3.34 -10.97 4.98
CA ARG A 89 -2.45 -10.06 4.21
C ARG A 89 -1.25 -10.80 3.64
N GLU A 90 -0.65 -11.71 4.40
CA GLU A 90 0.42 -12.61 3.96
C GLU A 90 -0.11 -13.64 2.97
N LYS A 91 -1.32 -14.18 3.12
CA LYS A 91 -1.98 -15.04 2.13
C LYS A 91 -2.36 -14.26 0.88
N ALA A 92 -2.74 -12.99 0.97
CA ALA A 92 -3.02 -12.14 -0.18
C ALA A 92 -1.72 -11.76 -0.91
N ALA A 93 -0.64 -11.47 -0.18
CA ALA A 93 0.69 -11.26 -0.73
C ALA A 93 1.25 -12.56 -1.34
N ALA A 94 1.06 -13.70 -0.69
CA ALA A 94 1.43 -15.03 -1.17
C ALA A 94 0.54 -15.48 -2.33
N ALA A 95 -0.74 -15.10 -2.38
CA ALA A 95 -1.63 -15.35 -3.51
C ALA A 95 -1.28 -14.47 -4.70
N ARG A 96 -0.87 -13.21 -4.47
CA ARG A 96 -0.29 -12.35 -5.52
C ARG A 96 1.04 -12.89 -6.02
N ARG A 97 1.91 -13.39 -5.12
CA ARG A 97 3.14 -14.11 -5.49
C ARG A 97 2.82 -15.37 -6.27
N ARG A 98 1.93 -16.25 -5.79
CA ARG A 98 1.48 -17.46 -6.51
C ARG A 98 0.77 -17.16 -7.82
N ALA A 99 0.01 -16.08 -7.92
CA ALA A 99 -0.60 -15.66 -9.18
C ALA A 99 0.46 -15.17 -10.16
N SER A 100 1.46 -14.41 -9.68
CA SER A 100 2.62 -14.01 -10.48
C SER A 100 3.52 -15.20 -10.85
N GLU A 101 3.67 -16.17 -9.96
CA GLU A 101 4.40 -17.42 -10.16
C GLU A 101 3.63 -18.37 -11.08
N ALA A 102 2.30 -18.38 -11.04
CA ALA A 102 1.45 -19.17 -11.95
C ALA A 102 1.40 -18.55 -13.35
N LEU A 103 1.40 -17.22 -13.46
CA LEU A 103 1.64 -16.51 -14.72
C LEU A 103 3.06 -16.77 -15.24
N ALA A 104 4.07 -16.76 -14.36
CA ALA A 104 5.43 -17.12 -14.71
C ALA A 104 5.53 -18.60 -15.10
N GLN A 105 4.82 -19.52 -14.43
CA GLN A 105 4.78 -20.94 -14.75
C GLN A 105 4.03 -21.21 -16.06
N ARG A 106 2.98 -20.46 -16.38
CA ARG A 106 2.34 -20.50 -17.70
C ARG A 106 3.27 -19.99 -18.79
N ALA A 107 4.02 -18.92 -18.54
CA ALA A 107 5.07 -18.44 -19.44
C ALA A 107 6.21 -19.46 -19.58
N SER A 108 6.61 -20.12 -18.48
CA SER A 108 7.59 -21.20 -18.43
C SER A 108 7.11 -22.46 -19.13
N GLN A 109 5.81 -22.81 -19.06
CA GLN A 109 5.23 -23.94 -19.79
C GLN A 109 5.15 -23.65 -21.29
N GLN A 110 4.90 -22.39 -21.67
CA GLN A 110 5.05 -21.94 -23.06
C GLN A 110 6.53 -21.94 -23.51
N ALA A 111 7.48 -21.72 -22.61
CA ALA A 111 8.92 -21.80 -22.88
C ALA A 111 9.48 -23.24 -22.88
N MET A 112 8.92 -24.16 -22.07
CA MET A 112 9.32 -25.57 -22.03
C MET A 112 8.97 -26.34 -23.32
N ALA A 113 8.07 -25.81 -24.15
CA ALA A 113 7.82 -26.34 -25.50
C ALA A 113 8.97 -26.06 -26.49
N SER A 114 10.10 -25.50 -26.03
CA SER A 114 11.04 -24.85 -26.91
C SER A 114 12.51 -25.03 -26.48
N SER A 115 12.98 -26.28 -26.50
CA SER A 115 14.34 -26.68 -26.18
C SER A 115 15.34 -26.33 -27.30
N GLY A 116 15.62 -25.03 -27.48
CA GLY A 116 16.55 -24.49 -28.48
C GLY A 116 17.06 -23.10 -28.10
N ALA A 117 17.62 -22.94 -26.90
CA ALA A 117 17.90 -21.62 -26.28
C ALA A 117 18.70 -20.62 -27.15
N PRO A 118 19.76 -21.00 -27.90
CA PRO A 118 20.51 -20.03 -28.72
C PRO A 118 19.73 -19.57 -29.96
N ALA A 119 19.12 -20.51 -30.69
CA ALA A 119 18.32 -20.22 -31.88
C ALA A 119 17.08 -19.38 -31.53
N MET A 120 16.52 -19.60 -30.33
CA MET A 120 15.40 -18.85 -29.81
C MET A 120 15.73 -17.39 -29.49
N LEU A 121 16.86 -17.14 -28.83
CA LEU A 121 17.30 -15.78 -28.52
C LEU A 121 17.57 -14.99 -29.81
N GLN A 122 18.13 -15.65 -30.83
CA GLN A 122 18.39 -15.04 -32.11
C GLN A 122 17.09 -14.74 -32.89
N ALA A 123 16.10 -15.64 -32.82
CA ALA A 123 14.76 -15.39 -33.35
C ALA A 123 14.05 -14.24 -32.62
N ARG A 124 14.18 -14.15 -31.29
CA ARG A 124 13.63 -13.05 -30.47
C ARG A 124 14.31 -11.72 -30.77
N ALA A 125 15.61 -11.71 -31.05
CA ALA A 125 16.35 -10.50 -31.39
C ALA A 125 15.76 -9.77 -32.61
N ALA A 126 15.32 -10.50 -33.63
CA ALA A 126 14.64 -9.91 -34.79
C ALA A 126 13.30 -9.25 -34.41
N VAL A 127 12.54 -9.85 -33.49
CA VAL A 127 11.29 -9.27 -32.97
C VAL A 127 11.58 -8.02 -32.15
N TRP A 128 12.53 -8.10 -31.22
CA TRP A 128 12.96 -6.97 -30.40
C TRP A 128 13.43 -5.78 -31.24
N ALA A 129 14.18 -6.04 -32.32
CA ALA A 129 14.62 -4.99 -33.23
C ALA A 129 13.44 -4.28 -33.93
N LYS A 130 12.37 -5.01 -34.26
CA LYS A 130 11.15 -4.45 -34.87
C LYS A 130 10.27 -3.72 -33.85
N THR A 131 10.08 -4.27 -32.66
CA THR A 131 9.17 -3.72 -31.65
C THR A 131 9.83 -2.62 -30.80
N GLY A 132 11.15 -2.65 -30.67
CA GLY A 132 11.90 -1.85 -29.69
C GLY A 132 11.60 -2.29 -28.25
N VAL A 133 11.13 -3.51 -28.03
CA VAL A 133 10.77 -4.04 -26.71
C VAL A 133 11.52 -5.33 -26.46
N ILE A 134 12.43 -5.32 -25.49
CA ILE A 134 13.10 -6.52 -24.99
C ILE A 134 12.35 -6.98 -23.74
N ALA A 135 11.77 -8.17 -23.82
CA ALA A 135 11.12 -8.82 -22.69
C ALA A 135 11.83 -10.14 -22.43
N LEU A 136 12.59 -10.22 -21.34
CA LEU A 136 13.32 -11.38 -20.83
C LEU A 136 12.96 -11.59 -19.35
N ARG A 137 11.67 -11.57 -19.04
CA ARG A 137 11.16 -11.69 -17.67
C ARG A 137 10.93 -13.15 -17.30
N GLY A 138 11.45 -13.61 -16.17
CA GLY A 138 11.13 -14.96 -15.66
C GLY A 138 11.65 -16.11 -16.52
N GLU A 139 12.79 -15.92 -17.20
CA GLU A 139 13.35 -16.94 -18.09
C GLU A 139 13.64 -18.25 -17.34
N GLN A 140 13.62 -19.37 -18.06
CA GLN A 140 13.92 -20.70 -17.52
C GLN A 140 15.07 -21.34 -18.33
N PRO A 141 16.25 -21.55 -17.72
CA PRO A 141 16.62 -21.17 -16.35
C PRO A 141 16.69 -19.65 -16.15
N PRO A 142 16.56 -19.14 -14.90
CA PRO A 142 16.71 -17.72 -14.60
C PRO A 142 18.06 -17.17 -15.08
N LEU A 143 18.05 -16.00 -15.71
CA LEU A 143 19.27 -15.40 -16.23
C LEU A 143 20.17 -14.93 -15.08
N SER A 144 21.43 -15.37 -15.06
CA SER A 144 22.48 -14.81 -14.20
C SER A 144 23.19 -13.62 -14.85
N GLN A 145 23.19 -13.56 -16.19
CA GLN A 145 23.74 -12.47 -16.99
C GLN A 145 22.80 -12.15 -18.15
N LEU A 146 22.78 -10.88 -18.57
CA LEU A 146 22.01 -10.47 -19.74
C LEU A 146 22.70 -10.94 -21.03
N PRO A 147 21.94 -11.47 -22.01
CA PRO A 147 22.52 -11.96 -23.25
C PRO A 147 23.09 -10.78 -24.07
N PRO A 148 24.33 -10.88 -24.61
CA PRO A 148 24.94 -9.80 -25.38
C PRO A 148 24.10 -9.34 -26.58
N ALA A 149 23.38 -10.26 -27.22
CA ALA A 149 22.48 -9.97 -28.34
C ALA A 149 21.32 -9.04 -27.98
N ALA A 150 20.89 -9.00 -26.71
CA ALA A 150 19.89 -8.02 -26.28
C ALA A 150 20.49 -6.60 -26.21
N MET A 151 21.78 -6.49 -25.93
CA MET A 151 22.49 -5.21 -25.78
C MET A 151 22.94 -4.62 -27.13
N THR A 152 22.68 -5.29 -28.26
CA THR A 152 23.00 -4.75 -29.60
C THR A 152 21.83 -3.99 -30.23
N ILE A 153 20.64 -4.08 -29.64
CA ILE A 153 19.39 -3.55 -30.24
C ILE A 153 19.17 -2.11 -29.75
N THR A 154 19.88 -1.18 -30.37
CA THR A 154 19.88 0.25 -29.98
C THR A 154 18.52 0.94 -30.14
N SER A 155 17.60 0.37 -30.92
CA SER A 155 16.21 0.85 -31.08
C SER A 155 15.30 0.54 -29.87
N THR A 156 15.81 -0.14 -28.85
CA THR A 156 15.03 -0.57 -27.68
C THR A 156 14.56 0.64 -26.86
N ARG A 157 13.24 0.74 -26.67
CA ARG A 157 12.56 1.73 -25.83
C ARG A 157 12.12 1.15 -24.49
N VAL A 158 11.82 -0.15 -24.43
CA VAL A 158 11.37 -0.82 -23.21
C VAL A 158 12.17 -2.10 -23.02
N ALA A 159 12.78 -2.26 -21.86
CA ALA A 159 13.48 -3.46 -21.47
C ALA A 159 12.93 -3.97 -20.13
N ASP A 160 12.45 -5.21 -20.12
CA ASP A 160 12.03 -5.91 -18.91
C ASP A 160 12.90 -7.15 -18.72
N PHE A 161 13.77 -7.10 -17.72
CA PHE A 161 14.65 -8.18 -17.29
C PHE A 161 14.28 -8.67 -15.88
N GLY A 162 13.05 -8.42 -15.42
CA GLY A 162 12.63 -8.74 -14.07
C GLY A 162 12.49 -10.24 -13.80
N ASN A 163 12.45 -10.62 -12.53
CA ASN A 163 12.28 -12.01 -12.07
C ASN A 163 13.34 -12.97 -12.65
N ASN A 164 14.62 -12.60 -12.49
CA ASN A 164 15.78 -13.40 -12.90
C ASN A 164 16.76 -13.51 -11.72
N ALA A 165 17.97 -13.98 -11.97
CA ALA A 165 19.04 -14.10 -10.99
C ALA A 165 20.22 -13.16 -11.31
N LEU A 166 19.95 -12.00 -11.92
CA LEU A 166 21.00 -11.07 -12.33
C LEU A 166 21.72 -10.51 -11.11
N GLU A 167 23.04 -10.73 -11.04
CA GLU A 167 23.90 -10.18 -9.99
C GLU A 167 24.61 -8.90 -10.44
N ALA A 168 24.83 -8.76 -11.76
CA ALA A 168 25.42 -7.60 -12.38
C ALA A 168 24.76 -7.24 -13.71
N LEU A 169 24.82 -5.96 -14.07
CA LEU A 169 24.48 -5.47 -15.40
C LEU A 169 25.75 -5.41 -16.27
N PRO A 170 25.66 -5.64 -17.58
CA PRO A 170 26.79 -5.42 -18.47
C PRO A 170 26.96 -3.93 -18.78
N ALA A 171 28.21 -3.46 -18.97
CA ALA A 171 28.48 -2.10 -19.42
C ALA A 171 27.81 -1.77 -20.77
N ALA A 172 27.61 -2.80 -21.59
CA ALA A 172 26.90 -2.70 -22.87
C ALA A 172 25.43 -2.25 -22.72
N LEU A 173 24.84 -2.26 -21.52
CA LEU A 173 23.49 -1.71 -21.30
C LEU A 173 23.38 -0.24 -21.76
N GLY A 174 24.47 0.53 -21.63
CA GLY A 174 24.54 1.92 -22.09
C GLY A 174 24.41 2.09 -23.60
N SER A 175 24.51 1.03 -24.41
CA SER A 175 24.27 1.11 -25.87
C SER A 175 22.80 1.37 -26.20
N LEU A 176 21.87 1.06 -25.29
CA LEU A 176 20.43 1.19 -25.47
C LEU A 176 20.00 2.64 -25.25
N ALA A 177 20.59 3.60 -25.97
CA ALA A 177 20.38 5.03 -25.75
C ALA A 177 18.92 5.48 -25.93
N ALA A 178 18.11 4.74 -26.71
CA ALA A 178 16.68 5.01 -26.90
C ALA A 178 15.79 4.51 -25.75
N LEU A 179 16.36 3.91 -24.70
CA LEU A 179 15.62 3.26 -23.63
C LEU A 179 14.85 4.28 -22.80
N GLN A 180 13.54 4.03 -22.66
CA GLN A 180 12.60 4.87 -21.89
C GLN A 180 12.13 4.17 -20.62
N ARG A 181 12.04 2.84 -20.62
CA ARG A 181 11.62 2.07 -19.45
C ARG A 181 12.54 0.87 -19.25
N LEU A 182 13.14 0.78 -18.07
CA LEU A 182 14.00 -0.32 -17.66
C LEU A 182 13.43 -0.96 -16.39
N ARG A 183 13.05 -2.23 -16.48
CA ARG A 183 12.60 -3.03 -15.34
C ARG A 183 13.63 -4.09 -15.01
N LEU A 184 14.14 -4.02 -13.80
CA LEU A 184 15.11 -4.94 -13.20
C LEU A 184 14.56 -5.53 -11.88
N SER A 185 13.25 -5.42 -11.67
CA SER A 185 12.52 -5.91 -10.50
C SER A 185 12.84 -7.38 -10.19
N GLN A 186 12.97 -7.76 -8.92
CA GLN A 186 13.16 -9.17 -8.50
C GLN A 186 14.39 -9.82 -9.13
N ASN A 187 15.57 -9.28 -8.81
CA ASN A 187 16.87 -9.82 -9.20
C ASN A 187 17.79 -9.89 -7.96
N ARG A 188 19.11 -10.05 -8.17
CA ARG A 188 20.12 -10.12 -7.10
C ARG A 188 21.14 -9.00 -7.22
N LEU A 189 20.76 -7.87 -7.85
CA LEU A 189 21.69 -6.78 -8.14
C LEU A 189 22.20 -6.16 -6.84
N THR A 190 23.51 -5.92 -6.82
CA THR A 190 24.22 -5.17 -5.78
C THR A 190 24.84 -3.92 -6.40
N VAL A 191 25.30 -2.96 -5.60
CA VAL A 191 25.99 -1.77 -6.12
C VAL A 191 27.25 -2.14 -6.89
N ALA A 192 28.00 -3.15 -6.42
CA ALA A 192 29.18 -3.67 -7.15
C ALA A 192 28.81 -4.32 -8.50
N GLY A 193 27.57 -4.82 -8.62
CA GLY A 193 27.02 -5.34 -9.86
C GLY A 193 26.52 -4.26 -10.82
N MET A 194 26.49 -2.99 -10.42
CA MET A 194 26.15 -1.87 -11.28
C MET A 194 27.45 -1.33 -11.91
N PRO A 195 27.78 -1.68 -13.17
CA PRO A 195 29.01 -1.23 -13.81
C PRO A 195 29.03 0.29 -13.92
N THR A 196 30.16 0.88 -13.52
CA THR A 196 30.38 2.33 -13.56
C THR A 196 30.11 2.88 -14.97
N GLY A 197 29.25 3.88 -15.05
CA GLY A 197 28.88 4.59 -16.25
C GLY A 197 27.85 3.91 -17.14
N ALA A 198 27.37 2.70 -16.84
CA ALA A 198 26.46 2.01 -17.77
C ALA A 198 25.07 2.64 -17.85
N LEU A 199 24.64 3.36 -16.82
CA LEU A 199 23.37 4.09 -16.84
C LEU A 199 23.52 5.51 -17.40
N ALA A 200 24.73 6.08 -17.40
CA ALA A 200 24.96 7.46 -17.83
C ALA A 200 24.50 7.74 -19.28
N PRO A 201 24.63 6.82 -20.27
CA PRO A 201 24.12 7.06 -21.62
C PRO A 201 22.59 7.04 -21.76
N LEU A 202 21.83 6.59 -20.76
CA LEU A 202 20.38 6.37 -20.86
C LEU A 202 19.58 7.68 -20.67
N GLN A 203 19.91 8.70 -21.45
CA GLN A 203 19.39 10.06 -21.34
C GLN A 203 17.88 10.20 -21.60
N HIS A 204 17.26 9.17 -22.17
CA HIS A 204 15.82 9.09 -22.44
C HIS A 204 15.04 8.27 -21.41
N LEU A 205 15.69 7.74 -20.37
CA LEU A 205 15.04 6.89 -19.39
C LEU A 205 14.03 7.68 -18.55
N VAL A 206 12.79 7.21 -18.55
CA VAL A 206 11.64 7.81 -17.84
C VAL A 206 11.25 6.98 -16.63
N VAL A 207 11.36 5.65 -16.73
CA VAL A 207 11.00 4.71 -15.66
C VAL A 207 12.15 3.76 -15.41
N LEU A 208 12.60 3.71 -14.15
CA LEU A 208 13.58 2.74 -13.66
C LEU A 208 12.98 1.99 -12.47
N ALA A 209 12.85 0.68 -12.60
CA ALA A 209 12.41 -0.20 -11.52
C ALA A 209 13.55 -1.14 -11.12
N LEU A 210 14.04 -0.97 -9.90
CA LEU A 210 15.11 -1.73 -9.23
C LEU A 210 14.57 -2.42 -7.96
N ASP A 211 13.24 -2.54 -7.82
CA ASP A 211 12.61 -3.11 -6.65
C ASP A 211 12.97 -4.59 -6.44
N HIS A 212 12.97 -5.06 -5.18
CA HIS A 212 13.30 -6.44 -4.83
C HIS A 212 14.69 -6.87 -5.35
N ASN A 213 15.72 -6.11 -5.00
CA ASN A 213 17.13 -6.43 -5.29
C ASN A 213 17.93 -6.47 -3.97
N ARG A 214 19.27 -6.40 -4.06
CA ARG A 214 20.18 -6.42 -2.91
C ARG A 214 21.03 -5.14 -2.85
N LEU A 215 20.49 -4.01 -3.29
CA LEU A 215 21.18 -2.73 -3.28
C LEU A 215 21.29 -2.22 -1.84
N ASP A 216 22.50 -1.91 -1.40
CA ASP A 216 22.83 -1.30 -0.11
C ASP A 216 23.00 0.23 -0.20
N ALA A 217 23.28 0.75 -1.39
CA ALA A 217 23.22 2.16 -1.74
C ALA A 217 22.59 2.39 -3.13
N LEU A 218 22.07 3.60 -3.37
CA LEU A 218 21.62 4.01 -4.70
C LEU A 218 22.85 4.51 -5.49
N PRO A 219 23.19 3.91 -6.64
CA PRO A 219 24.30 4.40 -7.46
C PRO A 219 24.07 5.85 -7.87
N VAL A 220 25.06 6.72 -7.67
CA VAL A 220 24.96 8.16 -7.97
C VAL A 220 24.61 8.45 -9.43
N GLU A 221 24.97 7.53 -10.33
CA GLU A 221 24.69 7.63 -11.76
C GLU A 221 23.19 7.58 -12.08
N VAL A 222 22.37 6.91 -11.23
CA VAL A 222 20.91 6.95 -11.36
C VAL A 222 20.41 8.38 -11.22
N CYS A 223 21.06 9.19 -10.38
CA CYS A 223 20.70 10.59 -10.16
C CYS A 223 21.04 11.50 -11.35
N ALA A 224 21.92 11.05 -12.26
CA ALA A 224 22.32 11.80 -13.45
C ALA A 224 21.37 11.60 -14.65
N LEU A 225 20.23 10.92 -14.46
CA LEU A 225 19.23 10.66 -15.50
C LEU A 225 18.23 11.82 -15.61
N PRO A 226 18.35 12.74 -16.59
CA PRO A 226 17.65 14.03 -16.54
C PRO A 226 16.14 13.93 -16.76
N ARG A 227 15.67 12.84 -17.39
CA ARG A 227 14.26 12.63 -17.75
C ARG A 227 13.56 11.60 -16.86
N LEU A 228 14.22 11.10 -15.83
CA LEU A 228 13.65 10.07 -14.96
C LEU A 228 12.45 10.65 -14.20
N GLN A 229 11.28 10.06 -14.40
CA GLN A 229 10.03 10.47 -13.79
C GLN A 229 9.58 9.50 -12.70
N ARG A 230 9.91 8.21 -12.81
CA ARG A 230 9.59 7.21 -11.80
C ARG A 230 10.82 6.38 -11.47
N LEU A 231 11.19 6.40 -10.19
CA LEU A 231 12.24 5.57 -9.63
C LEU A 231 11.62 4.67 -8.55
N ASP A 232 11.72 3.35 -8.75
CA ASP A 232 11.32 2.36 -7.75
C ASP A 232 12.55 1.59 -7.29
N VAL A 233 12.89 1.74 -6.01
CA VAL A 233 14.01 1.08 -5.32
C VAL A 233 13.52 0.36 -4.07
N SER A 234 12.23 0.06 -4.00
CA SER A 234 11.62 -0.61 -2.86
C SER A 234 12.15 -2.02 -2.63
N ALA A 235 12.02 -2.54 -1.39
CA ALA A 235 12.47 -3.88 -1.04
C ALA A 235 13.96 -4.14 -1.38
N ASN A 236 14.83 -3.22 -0.95
CA ASN A 236 16.28 -3.31 -1.03
C ASN A 236 16.87 -3.18 0.40
N ALA A 237 18.17 -2.90 0.51
CA ALA A 237 18.87 -2.70 1.77
C ALA A 237 19.44 -1.27 1.92
N LEU A 238 18.86 -0.28 1.22
CA LEU A 238 19.37 1.09 1.18
C LEU A 238 19.42 1.71 2.58
N ALA A 239 20.60 2.17 3.00
CA ALA A 239 20.78 2.87 4.28
C ALA A 239 20.54 4.39 4.17
N THR A 240 20.85 4.98 3.02
CA THR A 240 20.65 6.40 2.72
C THR A 240 20.30 6.60 1.25
N LEU A 241 19.76 7.77 0.92
CA LEU A 241 19.71 8.28 -0.45
C LEU A 241 20.79 9.35 -0.63
N PRO A 242 21.51 9.39 -1.77
CA PRO A 242 22.56 10.38 -2.00
C PRO A 242 21.96 11.78 -2.17
N ALA A 243 22.70 12.81 -1.75
CA ALA A 243 22.34 14.22 -1.97
C ALA A 243 22.13 14.56 -3.46
N ALA A 244 22.79 13.80 -4.34
CA ALA A 244 22.62 13.88 -5.79
C ALA A 244 21.18 13.61 -6.26
N VAL A 245 20.28 13.05 -5.43
CA VAL A 245 18.85 12.88 -5.78
C VAL A 245 18.20 14.19 -6.23
N SER A 246 18.70 15.34 -5.77
CA SER A 246 18.30 16.68 -6.23
C SER A 246 18.45 16.91 -7.74
N GLN A 247 19.33 16.16 -8.42
CA GLN A 247 19.54 16.25 -9.86
C GLN A 247 18.39 15.64 -10.67
N LEU A 248 17.55 14.80 -10.04
CA LEU A 248 16.36 14.21 -10.65
C LEU A 248 15.20 15.22 -10.72
N THR A 249 15.43 16.34 -11.39
CA THR A 249 14.49 17.47 -11.49
C THR A 249 13.16 17.12 -12.18
N SER A 250 13.15 16.06 -13.00
CA SER A 250 11.95 15.53 -13.66
C SER A 250 11.17 14.50 -12.83
N LEU A 251 11.65 14.14 -11.63
CA LEU A 251 11.08 13.04 -10.85
C LEU A 251 9.67 13.38 -10.37
N ARG A 252 8.73 12.45 -10.60
CA ARG A 252 7.32 12.54 -10.20
C ARG A 252 6.95 11.51 -9.16
N ALA A 253 7.58 10.34 -9.17
CA ALA A 253 7.34 9.29 -8.20
C ALA A 253 8.65 8.66 -7.73
N LEU A 254 8.87 8.67 -6.41
CA LEU A 254 9.95 7.96 -5.74
C LEU A 254 9.37 6.91 -4.80
N VAL A 255 9.61 5.64 -5.11
CA VAL A 255 9.16 4.50 -4.30
C VAL A 255 10.39 3.85 -3.67
N ALA A 256 10.59 4.10 -2.38
CA ALA A 256 11.74 3.66 -1.59
C ALA A 256 11.34 2.91 -0.31
N GLY A 257 10.11 2.41 -0.25
CA GLY A 257 9.63 1.62 0.89
C GLY A 257 10.36 0.28 1.07
N GLN A 258 10.27 -0.33 2.25
CA GLN A 258 10.98 -1.58 2.59
C GLN A 258 12.49 -1.49 2.37
N ASN A 259 13.12 -0.48 2.97
CA ASN A 259 14.56 -0.28 2.98
C ASN A 259 15.06 -0.13 4.43
N ARG A 260 16.25 0.43 4.62
CA ARG A 260 16.86 0.70 5.93
C ARG A 260 17.16 2.19 6.12
N LEU A 261 16.44 3.06 5.41
CA LEU A 261 16.69 4.50 5.41
C LEU A 261 16.49 5.06 6.82
N THR A 262 17.51 5.76 7.34
CA THR A 262 17.45 6.43 8.65
C THR A 262 17.03 7.89 8.54
N ALA A 263 17.30 8.52 7.39
CA ALA A 263 16.88 9.88 7.07
C ALA A 263 16.64 10.01 5.55
N LEU A 264 15.83 10.98 5.17
CA LEU A 264 15.75 11.47 3.80
C LEU A 264 16.71 12.66 3.64
N PRO A 265 17.46 12.77 2.52
CA PRO A 265 18.35 13.90 2.31
C PRO A 265 17.54 15.21 2.14
N PRO A 266 17.96 16.33 2.75
CA PRO A 266 17.28 17.61 2.57
C PRO A 266 17.25 18.07 1.10
N GLU A 267 18.23 17.65 0.31
CA GLU A 267 18.32 17.89 -1.13
C GLU A 267 17.14 17.32 -1.92
N LEU A 268 16.42 16.32 -1.39
CA LEU A 268 15.19 15.81 -2.01
C LEU A 268 14.14 16.90 -2.21
N GLY A 269 14.16 17.96 -1.39
CA GLY A 269 13.30 19.14 -1.56
C GLY A 269 13.51 19.91 -2.87
N ALA A 270 14.58 19.63 -3.63
CA ALA A 270 14.80 20.21 -4.96
C ALA A 270 13.99 19.53 -6.08
N CYS A 271 13.44 18.34 -5.84
CA CYS A 271 12.62 17.61 -6.82
C CYS A 271 11.19 18.16 -6.87
N THR A 272 11.01 19.43 -7.24
CA THR A 272 9.75 20.17 -7.11
C THR A 272 8.57 19.61 -7.92
N LEU A 273 8.83 18.70 -8.87
CA LEU A 273 7.82 17.97 -9.65
C LEU A 273 7.36 16.65 -9.00
N LEU A 274 7.92 16.29 -7.83
CA LEU A 274 7.56 15.06 -7.11
C LEU A 274 6.10 15.12 -6.65
N GLN A 275 5.35 14.08 -6.99
CA GLN A 275 3.93 13.91 -6.70
C GLN A 275 3.67 12.78 -5.71
N GLU A 276 4.49 11.73 -5.78
CA GLU A 276 4.39 10.53 -4.93
C GLU A 276 5.75 10.26 -4.29
N LEU A 277 5.76 10.18 -2.95
CA LEU A 277 6.90 9.71 -2.17
C LEU A 277 6.45 8.60 -1.23
N ASP A 278 6.89 7.37 -1.53
CA ASP A 278 6.68 6.21 -0.66
C ASP A 278 7.99 5.83 0.02
N ALA A 279 8.06 6.02 1.33
CA ALA A 279 9.18 5.58 2.17
C ALA A 279 8.69 4.75 3.37
N ARG A 280 7.58 4.01 3.20
CA ARG A 280 7.06 3.10 4.23
C ARG A 280 8.07 2.03 4.62
N GLN A 281 7.96 1.47 5.83
CA GLN A 281 8.78 0.34 6.28
C GLN A 281 10.29 0.65 6.16
N ASN A 282 10.68 1.77 6.77
CA ASN A 282 12.06 2.23 6.90
C ASN A 282 12.39 2.48 8.38
N ARG A 283 13.42 3.27 8.66
CA ARG A 283 13.86 3.62 10.03
C ARG A 283 13.95 5.13 10.21
N LEU A 284 13.13 5.89 9.47
CA LEU A 284 13.16 7.35 9.47
C LEU A 284 12.78 7.87 10.86
N SER A 285 13.69 8.60 11.49
CA SER A 285 13.44 9.25 12.79
C SER A 285 12.94 10.69 12.64
N GLU A 286 13.28 11.33 11.53
CA GLU A 286 12.89 12.71 11.21
C GLU A 286 12.69 12.89 9.71
N LEU A 287 11.99 13.98 9.36
CA LEU A 287 11.83 14.45 7.98
C LEU A 287 12.53 15.81 7.84
N PRO A 288 13.28 16.06 6.77
CA PRO A 288 13.89 17.36 6.57
C PRO A 288 12.82 18.40 6.23
N ALA A 289 12.89 19.57 6.86
CA ALA A 289 11.97 20.69 6.59
C ALA A 289 11.96 21.11 5.11
N ALA A 290 13.06 20.84 4.38
CA ALA A 290 13.18 21.09 2.95
C ALA A 290 12.13 20.33 2.09
N LEU A 291 11.52 19.25 2.59
CA LEU A 291 10.40 18.59 1.88
C LEU A 291 9.19 19.51 1.70
N GLY A 292 9.05 20.56 2.52
CA GLY A 292 8.03 21.59 2.33
C GLY A 292 8.13 22.34 0.99
N ARG A 293 9.25 22.23 0.25
CA ARG A 293 9.40 22.79 -1.09
C ARG A 293 8.72 21.96 -2.19
N LEU A 294 8.25 20.75 -1.87
CA LEU A 294 7.61 19.84 -2.81
C LEU A 294 6.14 20.23 -3.03
N THR A 295 5.91 21.36 -3.68
CA THR A 295 4.58 21.95 -3.85
C THR A 295 3.61 21.09 -4.66
N HIS A 296 4.12 20.16 -5.49
CA HIS A 296 3.32 19.20 -6.26
C HIS A 296 3.11 17.86 -5.55
N LEU A 297 3.65 17.66 -4.35
CA LEU A 297 3.54 16.39 -3.63
C LEU A 297 2.07 16.16 -3.23
N GLN A 298 1.49 15.06 -3.70
CA GLN A 298 0.10 14.69 -3.45
C GLN A 298 0.00 13.58 -2.41
N GLU A 299 0.94 12.64 -2.46
CA GLU A 299 0.95 11.44 -1.64
C GLU A 299 2.31 11.26 -0.96
N LEU A 300 2.29 11.22 0.37
CA LEU A 300 3.45 10.96 1.22
C LEU A 300 3.14 9.78 2.12
N LEU A 301 3.77 8.64 1.84
CA LEU A 301 3.55 7.39 2.57
C LEU A 301 4.77 7.08 3.44
N LEU A 302 4.57 7.08 4.75
CA LEU A 302 5.62 7.00 5.78
C LEU A 302 5.28 5.99 6.88
N ASP A 303 4.32 5.11 6.65
CA ASP A 303 3.94 4.04 7.56
C ASP A 303 5.15 3.19 8.01
N ASP A 304 5.09 2.62 9.21
CA ASP A 304 6.14 1.75 9.76
C ASP A 304 7.53 2.43 9.74
N ASN A 305 7.64 3.57 10.43
CA ASN A 305 8.89 4.31 10.63
C ASN A 305 9.07 4.67 12.12
N ARG A 306 9.92 5.66 12.44
CA ARG A 306 10.23 6.11 13.80
C ARG A 306 9.98 7.61 13.98
N LEU A 307 9.05 8.17 13.21
CA LEU A 307 8.74 9.60 13.22
C LEU A 307 7.94 9.99 14.46
N ALA A 308 8.50 10.86 15.30
CA ALA A 308 7.80 11.43 16.44
C ALA A 308 7.06 12.74 16.11
N ALA A 309 7.45 13.41 15.03
CA ALA A 309 6.86 14.67 14.59
C ALA A 309 6.95 14.82 13.07
N VAL A 310 6.11 15.69 12.51
CA VAL A 310 6.17 16.13 11.12
C VAL A 310 6.50 17.62 11.11
N PRO A 311 7.49 18.10 10.32
CA PRO A 311 7.82 19.52 10.26
C PRO A 311 6.61 20.35 9.77
N ALA A 312 6.30 21.45 10.46
CA ALA A 312 5.24 22.38 10.03
C ALA A 312 5.43 22.86 8.58
N ALA A 313 6.68 23.10 8.18
CA ALA A 313 7.04 23.47 6.81
C ALA A 313 6.53 22.46 5.76
N LEU A 314 6.42 21.17 6.10
CA LEU A 314 5.87 20.16 5.20
C LEU A 314 4.36 20.33 5.02
N LEU A 315 3.61 20.53 6.10
CA LEU A 315 2.16 20.70 6.07
C LEU A 315 1.75 22.02 5.40
N GLN A 316 2.51 23.09 5.66
CA GLN A 316 2.31 24.42 5.08
C GLN A 316 2.77 24.49 3.61
N GLY A 317 3.96 23.95 3.32
CA GLY A 317 4.61 24.13 2.01
C GLY A 317 4.12 23.17 0.93
N CYS A 318 3.75 21.92 1.28
CA CYS A 318 3.22 20.95 0.32
C CYS A 318 1.74 21.23 0.04
N ALA A 319 1.48 22.27 -0.76
CA ALA A 319 0.14 22.77 -1.06
C ALA A 319 -0.76 21.75 -1.79
N ALA A 320 -0.19 20.77 -2.51
CA ALA A 320 -0.94 19.71 -3.16
C ALA A 320 -1.15 18.45 -2.27
N LEU A 321 -0.57 18.41 -1.07
CA LEU A 321 -0.57 17.21 -0.24
C LEU A 321 -1.98 16.92 0.26
N ALA A 322 -2.49 15.75 -0.11
CA ALA A 322 -3.83 15.30 0.22
C ALA A 322 -3.86 13.88 0.82
N THR A 323 -2.73 13.17 0.80
CA THR A 323 -2.57 11.88 1.45
C THR A 323 -1.25 11.85 2.20
N LEU A 324 -1.35 11.73 3.52
CA LEU A 324 -0.23 11.55 4.44
C LEU A 324 -0.53 10.30 5.26
N SER A 325 0.34 9.31 5.17
CA SER A 325 0.20 8.05 5.90
C SER A 325 1.39 7.89 6.84
N LEU A 326 1.13 7.76 8.13
CA LEU A 326 2.05 7.78 9.26
C LEU A 326 1.73 6.65 10.25
N HIS A 327 0.97 5.63 9.84
CA HIS A 327 0.65 4.50 10.73
C HIS A 327 1.92 3.83 11.26
N SER A 328 1.85 3.23 12.43
CA SER A 328 2.99 2.60 13.09
C SER A 328 4.19 3.56 13.25
N ASN A 329 3.93 4.81 13.63
CA ASN A 329 4.97 5.78 14.02
C ASN A 329 4.73 6.32 15.44
N PRO A 330 5.76 6.84 16.11
CA PRO A 330 5.65 7.52 17.40
C PRO A 330 4.78 8.77 17.44
N ILE A 331 4.50 9.41 16.30
CA ILE A 331 3.67 10.61 16.23
C ILE A 331 2.24 10.32 16.70
N THR A 332 1.74 11.16 17.62
CA THR A 332 0.35 11.08 18.07
C THR A 332 -0.54 11.97 17.22
N MET A 333 -1.81 11.60 17.11
CA MET A 333 -2.84 12.43 16.47
C MET A 333 -2.93 13.82 17.10
N GLU A 334 -2.75 13.94 18.42
CA GLU A 334 -2.74 15.23 19.12
C GLU A 334 -1.57 16.11 18.66
N ALA A 335 -0.35 15.57 18.61
CA ALA A 335 0.83 16.29 18.14
C ALA A 335 0.71 16.69 16.66
N LEU A 336 0.14 15.81 15.83
CA LEU A 336 -0.09 16.11 14.41
C LEU A 336 -1.11 17.23 14.24
N ARG A 337 -2.23 17.20 14.96
CA ARG A 337 -3.27 18.24 14.92
C ARG A 337 -2.81 19.59 15.47
N ALA A 338 -1.88 19.57 16.44
CA ALA A 338 -1.27 20.77 17.01
C ALA A 338 -0.22 21.41 16.08
N SER A 339 0.23 20.70 15.04
CA SER A 339 1.23 21.21 14.09
C SER A 339 0.67 22.33 13.23
N GLU A 340 1.44 23.41 13.03
CA GLU A 340 1.01 24.50 12.16
C GLU A 340 0.83 24.01 10.71
N GLY A 341 -0.21 24.51 10.03
CA GLY A 341 -0.59 24.09 8.68
C GLY A 341 -1.39 22.78 8.62
N PHE A 342 -1.62 22.09 9.76
CA PHE A 342 -2.45 20.89 9.79
C PHE A 342 -3.89 21.15 9.31
N GLN A 343 -4.50 22.27 9.71
CA GLN A 343 -5.89 22.58 9.33
C GLN A 343 -6.06 22.70 7.81
N ASP A 344 -5.12 23.36 7.13
CA ASP A 344 -5.15 23.49 5.67
C ASP A 344 -4.92 22.13 5.00
N PHE A 345 -3.99 21.33 5.53
CA PHE A 345 -3.78 19.96 5.07
C PHE A 345 -5.02 19.08 5.25
N ASP A 346 -5.65 19.14 6.41
CA ASP A 346 -6.83 18.36 6.76
C ASP A 346 -8.02 18.72 5.86
N ALA A 347 -8.21 20.01 5.56
CA ALA A 347 -9.22 20.46 4.59
C ALA A 347 -8.99 19.86 3.19
N ARG A 348 -7.74 19.84 2.70
CA ARG A 348 -7.39 19.22 1.41
C ARG A 348 -7.64 17.71 1.43
N ARG A 349 -7.26 17.04 2.51
CA ARG A 349 -7.44 15.60 2.72
C ARG A 349 -8.92 15.22 2.77
N CYS A 350 -9.74 15.92 3.55
CA CYS A 350 -11.20 15.76 3.60
C CYS A 350 -11.82 15.96 2.21
N GLN A 351 -11.45 17.01 1.48
CA GLN A 351 -11.96 17.24 0.13
C GLN A 351 -11.64 16.10 -0.85
N LYS A 352 -10.44 15.51 -0.77
CA LYS A 352 -10.07 14.31 -1.57
C LYS A 352 -10.97 13.13 -1.20
N HIS A 353 -11.17 12.87 0.09
CA HIS A 353 -12.03 11.78 0.56
C HIS A 353 -13.49 11.95 0.12
N ASP A 354 -14.07 13.14 0.27
CA ASP A 354 -15.44 13.44 -0.15
C ASP A 354 -15.63 13.23 -1.66
N LYS A 355 -14.64 13.65 -2.47
CA LYS A 355 -14.63 13.37 -3.91
C LYS A 355 -14.59 11.86 -4.19
N GLN A 356 -13.79 11.09 -3.47
CA GLN A 356 -13.72 9.63 -3.63
C GLN A 356 -15.02 8.93 -3.25
N MET A 357 -15.71 9.40 -2.21
CA MET A 357 -17.03 8.90 -1.80
C MET A 357 -18.11 9.26 -2.83
N THR A 358 -18.12 10.50 -3.32
CA THR A 358 -19.04 10.97 -4.36
C THR A 358 -18.85 10.18 -5.66
N MET A 359 -17.61 9.91 -6.04
CA MET A 359 -17.25 9.14 -7.22
C MET A 359 -17.38 7.61 -7.04
N ARG A 360 -17.86 7.14 -5.87
CA ARG A 360 -17.98 5.71 -5.51
C ARG A 360 -16.69 4.91 -5.68
N VAL A 361 -15.54 5.57 -5.55
CA VAL A 361 -14.22 4.92 -5.58
C VAL A 361 -13.97 4.18 -4.27
N MET A 362 -14.56 4.65 -3.17
CA MET A 362 -14.57 3.97 -1.87
C MET A 362 -15.99 3.54 -1.48
N ALA A 363 -16.08 2.36 -0.85
CA ALA A 363 -17.33 1.89 -0.26
C ALA A 363 -17.60 2.67 1.04
N PRO A 364 -18.87 3.01 1.36
CA PRO A 364 -19.23 3.81 2.54
C PRO A 364 -18.98 3.14 3.90
N GLN A 365 -18.29 2.00 3.93
CA GLN A 365 -18.07 1.18 5.13
C GLN A 365 -16.68 1.35 5.76
N GLY A 366 -15.74 2.05 5.11
CA GLY A 366 -14.46 2.42 5.71
C GLY A 366 -14.59 3.72 6.49
N GLY A 367 -14.22 3.73 7.77
CA GLY A 367 -14.10 4.98 8.53
C GLY A 367 -13.07 5.91 7.89
N PHE A 368 -13.21 7.21 8.14
CA PHE A 368 -12.24 8.21 7.70
C PHE A 368 -10.92 8.01 8.45
N ASP A 369 -9.91 7.55 7.73
CA ASP A 369 -8.57 7.32 8.27
C ASP A 369 -7.79 8.64 8.30
N GLU A 370 -7.40 9.07 9.50
CA GLU A 370 -6.63 10.31 9.72
C GLU A 370 -5.15 10.18 9.36
N GLY A 371 -4.69 8.97 9.05
CA GLY A 371 -3.35 8.72 8.57
C GLY A 371 -2.31 8.59 9.68
N ALA A 372 -2.64 8.79 10.95
CA ALA A 372 -1.80 8.38 12.08
C ALA A 372 -2.64 7.65 13.13
N ASP A 373 -1.99 6.81 13.93
CA ASP A 373 -2.71 5.96 14.87
C ASP A 373 -3.35 6.80 15.99
N ALA A 374 -4.63 6.51 16.27
CA ALA A 374 -5.37 7.09 17.38
C ALA A 374 -4.88 6.48 18.70
N VAL A 375 -3.69 6.91 19.15
CA VAL A 375 -3.03 6.55 20.42
C VAL A 375 -3.11 5.06 20.75
N ASP A 376 -2.17 4.28 20.24
CA ASP A 376 -1.94 2.90 20.71
C ASP A 376 -0.46 2.69 21.07
N TRP A 377 0.08 3.55 21.94
CA TRP A 377 1.40 3.36 22.58
C TRP A 377 1.31 2.56 23.89
N GLN A 378 0.56 1.46 23.91
CA GLN A 378 0.47 0.56 25.08
C GLN A 378 0.88 -0.90 24.82
N ARG A 379 1.69 -1.19 23.80
CA ARG A 379 2.23 -2.55 23.61
C ARG A 379 3.68 -2.56 23.16
N TRP A 380 4.59 -2.33 24.10
CA TRP A 380 5.85 -3.07 24.21
C TRP A 380 5.85 -3.84 25.52
#